data_AF-A0A8J3N191-F1
#
_entry.id   AF-A0A8J3N191-F1
#
_cell.length_a   1.000
_cell.length_b   1.000
_cell.length_c   1.000
_cell.angle_alpha   90.00
_cell.angle_beta   90.00
_cell.angle_gamma   90.00
#
_symmetry.space_group_name_H-M   'P 1'
#
loop_
_entity.id
_entity.type
_entity.pdbx_description
1 polymer ?
#
loop_
_entity_poly.entity_id
_entity_poly.type
_entity_poly.pdbx_seq_one_letter_code
_entity_poly.pdbx_strand_id
1 'polypeptide(L)'
;MSLWQKRQRWQTLAYSKRMLRERIAVLSTFTANPIIPYLGLALNDAGLPADVWIGPYNQMAQQCLDERSETAGFKPTILIGWARLEELWSGRPLPLLEPETNFVHEALELADILLNAARHWQATLIFVLPAIPEERPLGIGDACNVTGVFAIATSIREALRHRLAGQPEVLLFDLEEVIRSIGSASSYNQRLLALAHIPFTEELFHLMSEHLARLILLSRRPARKVIVLDGDNTLWGGIVGEDGALGVDLNANGPGASYREFQSFLLELRRAGVLLTLCSKNEEADVWEVFARPEMRLKPEMLSAWRIGWQPKPASIRELADDLKLGIESFVLIDDNAAEIAEVRAAFPQIACIQMPADPAGWLTVLTSAGLLDRLPPLPEDLERAVYYQQEQQRAASGKGITSPEVYLGQLNIEVAMFSPTVTDMPRLTQLVAKTNQFNLNCRRRSAPDLSQLCADEHYIVRLTRASDRFGDYGIVGACIARLHPEYAELDTFIMSCRVMGRGIERAMLNDLFAVAAEQDRTKLVATVEECPRNEPARTFFYSLGCETLETGYSLQQPEWPSYIGQQEQAVDRILPGQSIVGPGKDGNTRLR
;
A
#
# COMPACT_ATOMS: atom_id res chain seq x y z
N MET A 1 12.58 24.46 -8.66
CA MET A 1 11.68 25.59 -8.27
C MET A 1 12.03 26.00 -6.85
N SER A 2 12.31 27.28 -6.59
CA SER A 2 12.61 27.77 -5.24
C SER A 2 11.36 27.73 -4.34
N LEU A 3 11.55 27.70 -3.01
CA LEU A 3 10.44 27.70 -2.04
C LEU A 3 9.46 28.86 -2.24
N TRP A 4 9.99 30.06 -2.53
CA TRP A 4 9.17 31.22 -2.87
C TRP A 4 8.32 31.01 -4.13
N GLN A 5 8.90 30.44 -5.20
CA GLN A 5 8.15 30.10 -6.41
C GLN A 5 7.07 29.04 -6.13
N LYS A 6 7.33 28.06 -5.26
CA LYS A 6 6.33 27.06 -4.83
C LYS A 6 5.13 27.75 -4.17
N ARG A 7 5.36 28.70 -3.25
CA ARG A 7 4.28 29.47 -2.60
C ARG A 7 3.48 30.32 -3.57
N GLN A 8 4.13 31.01 -4.50
CA GLN A 8 3.45 31.81 -5.52
C GLN A 8 2.53 30.95 -6.39
N ARG A 9 3.03 29.79 -6.85
CA ARG A 9 2.23 28.84 -7.64
C ARG A 9 1.04 28.31 -6.85
N TRP A 10 1.23 27.99 -5.56
CA TRP A 10 0.11 27.59 -4.70
C TRP A 10 -0.93 28.70 -4.53
N GLN A 11 -0.53 29.95 -4.33
CA GLN A 11 -1.47 31.08 -4.25
C GLN A 11 -2.35 31.13 -5.50
N THR A 12 -1.76 31.06 -6.70
CA THR A 12 -2.54 31.03 -7.95
C THR A 12 -3.50 29.83 -8.02
N LEU A 13 -3.06 28.64 -7.58
CA LEU A 13 -3.89 27.43 -7.58
C LEU A 13 -5.03 27.49 -6.56
N ALA A 14 -4.79 28.04 -5.37
CA ALA A 14 -5.76 28.11 -4.28
C ALA A 14 -6.97 29.00 -4.63
N TYR A 15 -6.79 30.01 -5.49
CA TYR A 15 -7.89 30.86 -5.97
C TYR A 15 -8.68 30.26 -7.15
N SER A 16 -8.26 29.11 -7.68
CA SER A 16 -8.97 28.45 -8.79
C SER A 16 -10.20 27.68 -8.27
N LYS A 17 -11.35 27.79 -8.98
CA LYS A 17 -12.53 26.96 -8.72
C LYS A 17 -12.28 25.53 -9.21
N ARG A 18 -11.62 24.72 -8.38
CA ARG A 18 -11.35 23.30 -8.65
C ARG A 18 -12.19 22.39 -7.77
N MET A 19 -12.53 21.21 -8.29
CA MET A 19 -13.14 20.16 -7.47
C MET A 19 -12.05 19.55 -6.58
N LEU A 20 -12.21 19.69 -5.27
CA LEU A 20 -11.31 19.11 -4.28
C LEU A 20 -11.68 17.64 -4.07
N ARG A 21 -10.67 16.76 -4.04
CA ARG A 21 -10.84 15.31 -3.91
C ARG A 21 -10.60 14.80 -2.49
N GLU A 22 -9.84 15.54 -1.69
CA GLU A 22 -9.50 15.18 -0.32
C GLU A 22 -9.70 16.39 0.60
N ARG A 23 -10.08 16.14 1.85
CA ARG A 23 -10.18 17.13 2.92
C ARG A 23 -9.22 16.72 4.04
N ILE A 24 -8.13 17.46 4.19
CA ILE A 24 -7.04 17.16 5.11
C ILE A 24 -7.10 18.11 6.29
N ALA A 25 -7.39 17.59 7.48
CA ALA A 25 -7.27 18.35 8.72
C ALA A 25 -5.91 18.08 9.37
N VAL A 26 -5.19 19.13 9.76
CA VAL A 26 -3.94 19.03 10.51
C VAL A 26 -4.16 19.56 11.92
N LEU A 27 -4.06 18.67 12.91
CA LEU A 27 -4.11 19.02 14.32
C LEU A 27 -2.70 18.92 14.90
N SER A 28 -2.23 20.01 15.51
CA SER A 28 -0.88 20.10 16.04
C SER A 28 -0.80 20.82 17.38
N THR A 29 0.25 20.50 18.14
CA THR A 29 0.62 21.20 19.39
C THR A 29 1.26 22.58 19.15
N PHE A 30 1.50 22.95 17.89
CA PHE A 30 2.16 24.18 17.48
C PHE A 30 1.52 24.75 16.19
N THR A 31 1.94 25.92 15.74
CA THR A 31 1.42 26.57 14.52
C THR A 31 1.96 25.87 13.26
N ALA A 32 1.11 25.09 12.57
CA ALA A 32 1.49 24.31 11.38
C ALA A 32 1.13 24.95 10.04
N ASN A 33 0.58 26.18 10.02
CA ASN A 33 0.15 26.89 8.79
C ASN A 33 1.17 26.91 7.65
N PRO A 34 2.50 27.00 7.87
CA PRO A 34 3.47 26.97 6.79
C PRO A 34 3.45 25.71 5.91
N ILE A 35 2.83 24.62 6.36
CA ILE A 35 2.72 23.36 5.58
C ILE A 35 1.79 23.49 4.37
N ILE A 36 0.75 24.35 4.46
CA ILE A 36 -0.35 24.44 3.49
C ILE A 36 0.14 24.57 2.04
N PRO A 37 1.00 25.55 1.68
CA PRO A 37 1.41 25.72 0.29
C PRO A 37 2.21 24.55 -0.26
N TYR A 38 2.95 23.85 0.59
CA TYR A 38 3.82 22.76 0.17
C TYR A 38 3.06 21.45 -0.01
N LEU A 39 2.25 21.08 0.98
CA LEU A 39 1.43 19.86 0.90
C LEU A 39 0.37 19.99 -0.18
N GLY A 40 -0.31 21.13 -0.23
CA GLY A 40 -1.31 21.42 -1.24
C GLY A 40 -0.75 21.36 -2.65
N LEU A 41 0.43 21.95 -2.89
CA LEU A 41 1.07 21.91 -4.19
C LEU A 41 1.54 20.51 -4.58
N ALA A 42 2.19 19.78 -3.67
CA ALA A 42 2.68 18.42 -3.92
C ALA A 42 1.54 17.46 -4.29
N LEU A 43 0.42 17.52 -3.56
CA LEU A 43 -0.77 16.73 -3.85
C LEU A 43 -1.45 17.14 -5.17
N ASN A 44 -1.51 18.45 -5.45
CA ASN A 44 -2.04 18.95 -6.71
C ASN A 44 -1.22 18.46 -7.91
N ASP A 45 0.10 18.57 -7.84
CA ASP A 45 1.01 18.11 -8.91
C ASP A 45 0.93 16.61 -9.11
N ALA A 46 0.64 15.86 -8.05
CA ALA A 46 0.36 14.44 -8.15
C ALA A 46 -1.03 14.13 -8.73
N GLY A 47 -1.95 15.08 -8.89
CA GLY A 47 -3.30 14.87 -9.41
C GLY A 47 -4.35 14.52 -8.34
N LEU A 48 -4.09 14.86 -7.07
CA LEU A 48 -5.00 14.68 -5.93
C LEU A 48 -5.23 16.03 -5.22
N PRO A 49 -5.93 16.99 -5.85
CA PRO A 49 -6.13 18.31 -5.26
C PRO A 49 -6.87 18.18 -3.91
N ALA A 50 -6.28 18.75 -2.86
CA ALA A 50 -6.80 18.66 -1.50
C ALA A 50 -7.16 20.04 -0.95
N ASP A 51 -8.17 20.07 -0.09
CA ASP A 51 -8.40 21.15 0.86
C ASP A 51 -7.59 20.86 2.13
N VAL A 52 -6.79 21.83 2.58
CA VAL A 52 -5.93 21.66 3.78
C VAL A 52 -6.37 22.66 4.82
N TRP A 53 -6.93 22.15 5.91
CA TRP A 53 -7.37 22.91 7.06
C TRP A 53 -6.45 22.67 8.25
N ILE A 54 -6.12 23.73 8.99
CA ILE A 54 -5.24 23.68 10.16
C ILE A 54 -6.09 23.97 11.39
N GLY A 55 -6.03 23.08 12.37
CA GLY A 55 -6.72 23.26 13.63
C GLY A 55 -6.11 24.34 14.53
N PRO A 56 -6.86 24.80 15.53
CA PRO A 56 -6.37 25.77 16.49
C PRO A 56 -5.16 25.24 17.27
N TYR A 57 -4.26 26.16 17.65
CA TYR A 57 -3.03 25.88 18.39
C TYR A 57 -3.30 25.06 19.65
N ASN A 58 -2.61 23.93 19.79
CA ASN A 58 -2.62 23.07 20.98
C ASN A 58 -4.01 22.60 21.43
N GLN A 59 -4.91 22.37 20.46
CA GLN A 59 -6.28 21.92 20.70
C GLN A 59 -6.59 20.54 20.09
N MET A 60 -5.56 19.70 19.92
CA MET A 60 -5.70 18.40 19.24
C MET A 60 -6.79 17.52 19.87
N ALA A 61 -6.75 17.33 21.20
CA ALA A 61 -7.72 16.51 21.92
C ALA A 61 -9.11 17.16 21.94
N GLN A 62 -9.20 18.46 22.19
CA GLN A 62 -10.45 19.20 22.24
C GLN A 62 -11.22 19.10 20.92
N GLN A 63 -10.52 19.27 19.78
CA GLN A 63 -11.11 19.16 18.45
C GLN A 63 -11.59 17.74 18.12
N CYS A 64 -10.96 16.72 18.68
CA CYS A 64 -11.34 15.32 18.47
C CYS A 64 -12.50 14.85 19.36
N LEU A 65 -12.60 15.40 20.58
CA LEU A 65 -13.61 15.00 21.57
C LEU A 65 -14.93 15.77 21.43
N ASP A 66 -14.91 16.97 20.86
CA ASP A 66 -16.12 17.76 20.60
C ASP A 66 -16.70 17.45 19.21
N GLU A 67 -17.89 16.83 19.18
CA GLU A 67 -18.61 16.51 17.94
C GLU A 67 -19.04 17.76 17.13
N ARG A 68 -19.03 18.95 17.77
CA ARG A 68 -19.34 20.23 17.14
C ARG A 68 -18.10 21.06 16.82
N SER A 69 -16.92 20.47 16.95
CA SER A 69 -15.66 21.14 16.65
C SER A 69 -15.59 21.60 15.18
N GLU A 70 -14.73 22.57 14.91
CA GLU A 70 -14.45 23.02 13.54
C GLU A 70 -13.92 21.86 12.69
N THR A 71 -13.14 20.95 13.30
CA THR A 71 -12.63 19.75 12.63
C THR A 71 -13.76 18.80 12.24
N ALA A 72 -14.71 18.55 13.13
CA ALA A 72 -15.87 17.71 12.83
C ALA A 72 -16.74 18.34 11.72
N GLY A 73 -16.95 19.66 11.78
CA GLY A 73 -17.65 20.42 10.74
C GLY A 73 -16.96 20.38 9.37
N PHE A 74 -15.62 20.33 9.34
CA PHE A 74 -14.82 20.20 8.13
C PHE A 74 -14.92 18.81 7.47
N LYS A 75 -15.31 17.77 8.24
CA LYS A 75 -15.50 16.38 7.77
C LYS A 75 -14.26 15.82 7.06
N PRO A 76 -13.10 15.75 7.73
CA PRO A 76 -11.85 15.33 7.09
C PRO A 76 -11.96 13.93 6.49
N THR A 77 -11.33 13.72 5.34
CA THR A 77 -11.04 12.38 4.79
C THR A 77 -9.66 11.89 5.23
N ILE A 78 -8.80 12.82 5.66
CA ILE A 78 -7.49 12.56 6.25
C ILE A 78 -7.32 13.45 7.47
N LEU A 79 -6.95 12.86 8.60
CA LEU A 79 -6.58 13.55 9.83
C LEU A 79 -5.08 13.40 10.06
N ILE A 80 -4.34 14.50 10.13
CA ILE A 80 -2.91 14.50 10.46
C ILE A 80 -2.76 14.95 11.92
N GLY A 81 -2.25 14.06 12.77
CA GLY A 81 -1.91 14.36 14.16
C GLY A 81 -0.41 14.65 14.29
N TRP A 82 -0.04 15.86 14.71
CA TRP A 82 1.35 16.30 14.78
C TRP A 82 1.71 16.98 16.11
N ALA A 83 2.15 16.15 17.05
CA ALA A 83 2.59 16.60 18.38
C ALA A 83 4.11 16.77 18.47
N ARG A 84 4.56 17.73 19.28
CA ARG A 84 5.95 17.89 19.73
C ARG A 84 6.07 17.45 21.18
N LEU A 85 7.11 16.69 21.50
CA LEU A 85 7.32 16.24 22.87
C LEU A 85 7.56 17.43 23.80
N GLU A 86 8.26 18.46 23.35
CA GLU A 86 8.56 19.66 24.14
C GLU A 86 7.28 20.42 24.56
N GLU A 87 6.24 20.42 23.72
CA GLU A 87 4.94 21.02 24.05
C GLU A 87 4.11 20.11 24.97
N LEU A 88 4.08 18.80 24.68
CA LEU A 88 3.43 17.82 25.57
C LEU A 88 4.09 17.77 26.95
N TRP A 89 5.36 18.14 27.06
CA TRP A 89 6.11 18.17 28.30
C TRP A 89 6.16 19.56 28.94
N SER A 90 5.53 20.56 28.34
CA SER A 90 5.57 21.93 28.85
C SER A 90 5.02 22.02 30.27
N GLY A 91 5.68 22.84 31.10
CA GLY A 91 5.24 23.09 32.49
C GLY A 91 5.58 22.01 33.52
N ARG A 92 6.35 20.97 33.16
CA ARG A 92 6.82 19.93 34.10
C ARG A 92 8.33 19.65 34.01
N PRO A 93 8.94 19.00 35.02
CA PRO A 93 10.32 18.56 34.93
C PRO A 93 10.54 17.61 33.75
N LEU A 94 11.71 17.73 33.10
CA LEU A 94 12.12 16.76 32.08
C LEU A 94 12.28 15.36 32.70
N PRO A 95 12.16 14.27 31.90
CA PRO A 95 12.13 12.90 32.40
C PRO A 95 13.29 12.47 33.31
N LEU A 96 14.42 13.18 33.24
CA LEU A 96 15.57 13.02 34.12
C LEU A 96 15.23 13.19 35.62
N LEU A 97 14.30 14.09 35.95
CA LEU A 97 14.09 14.56 37.32
C LEU A 97 12.99 13.78 38.07
N GLU A 98 12.10 13.09 37.36
CA GLU A 98 11.01 12.31 37.95
C GLU A 98 10.77 11.00 37.18
N PRO A 99 11.32 9.85 37.61
CA PRO A 99 11.14 8.55 36.96
C PRO A 99 9.70 8.01 36.96
N GLU A 100 8.77 8.63 37.70
CA GLU A 100 7.38 8.17 37.89
C GLU A 100 6.40 8.73 36.83
N THR A 101 6.89 9.37 35.77
CA THR A 101 6.06 10.17 34.87
C THR A 101 5.39 9.36 33.75
N ASN A 102 4.10 9.65 33.57
CA ASN A 102 3.14 9.06 32.63
C ASN A 102 3.40 9.44 31.15
N PHE A 103 4.60 9.84 30.75
CA PHE A 103 4.91 10.42 29.43
C PHE A 103 4.51 9.53 28.25
N VAL A 104 4.81 8.22 28.35
CA VAL A 104 4.44 7.24 27.32
C VAL A 104 2.92 7.08 27.25
N HIS A 105 2.28 7.00 28.41
CA HIS A 105 0.84 6.83 28.48
C HIS A 105 0.09 8.04 27.91
N GLU A 106 0.47 9.27 28.27
CA GLU A 106 -0.16 10.49 27.74
C GLU A 106 -0.04 10.60 26.22
N ALA A 107 1.13 10.22 25.66
CA ALA A 107 1.31 10.16 24.21
C ALA A 107 0.38 9.11 23.57
N LEU A 108 0.20 7.95 24.22
CA LEU A 108 -0.72 6.91 23.77
C LEU A 108 -2.19 7.34 23.92
N GLU A 109 -2.56 8.04 24.99
CA GLU A 109 -3.91 8.58 25.18
C GLU A 109 -4.26 9.57 24.06
N LEU A 110 -3.35 10.50 23.74
CA LEU A 110 -3.54 11.42 22.63
C LEU A 110 -3.68 10.68 21.29
N ALA A 111 -2.86 9.65 21.07
CA ALA A 111 -2.95 8.81 19.87
C ALA A 111 -4.28 8.07 19.79
N ASP A 112 -4.79 7.53 20.89
CA ASP A 112 -6.08 6.84 20.96
C ASP A 112 -7.25 7.82 20.72
N ILE A 113 -7.17 9.05 21.24
CA ILE A 113 -8.17 10.10 20.96
C ILE A 113 -8.22 10.42 19.46
N LEU A 114 -7.07 10.65 18.82
CA LEU A 114 -6.98 10.93 17.38
C LEU A 114 -7.47 9.75 16.54
N LEU A 115 -7.12 8.53 16.93
CA LEU A 115 -7.55 7.31 16.26
C LEU A 115 -9.06 7.12 16.33
N ASN A 116 -9.66 7.33 17.51
CA ASN A 116 -11.10 7.23 17.70
C ASN A 116 -11.85 8.29 16.89
N ALA A 117 -11.35 9.52 16.87
CA ALA A 117 -11.91 10.58 16.03
C ALA A 117 -11.80 10.25 14.53
N ALA A 118 -10.65 9.76 14.07
CA ALA A 118 -10.46 9.33 12.69
C ALA A 118 -11.44 8.21 12.29
N ARG A 119 -11.64 7.22 13.16
CA ARG A 119 -12.65 6.16 12.95
C ARG A 119 -14.07 6.72 12.86
N HIS A 120 -14.42 7.59 13.79
CA HIS A 120 -15.74 8.21 13.84
C HIS A 120 -16.03 9.04 12.58
N TRP A 121 -15.03 9.79 12.09
CA TRP A 121 -15.13 10.57 10.86
C TRP A 121 -14.87 9.78 9.58
N GLN A 122 -14.59 8.48 9.69
CA GLN A 122 -14.22 7.61 8.56
C GLN A 122 -12.99 8.15 7.77
N ALA A 123 -12.08 8.80 8.48
CA ALA A 123 -10.87 9.41 7.94
C ALA A 123 -9.67 8.46 8.07
N THR A 124 -8.69 8.63 7.18
CA THR A 124 -7.35 8.04 7.38
C THR A 124 -6.57 8.89 8.39
N LEU A 125 -6.07 8.27 9.46
CA LEU A 125 -5.17 8.93 10.40
C LEU A 125 -3.73 8.85 9.89
N ILE A 126 -3.08 9.99 9.71
CA ILE A 126 -1.62 10.08 9.60
C ILE A 126 -1.09 10.58 10.93
N PHE A 127 -0.48 9.68 11.70
CA PHE A 127 0.15 10.06 12.96
C PHE A 127 1.64 10.36 12.71
N VAL A 128 2.05 11.59 12.99
CA VAL A 128 3.45 12.01 12.91
C VAL A 128 4.16 11.55 14.18
N LEU A 129 5.06 10.59 14.04
CA LEU A 129 5.95 10.18 15.14
C LEU A 129 6.79 11.38 15.54
N PRO A 130 6.75 11.78 16.83
CA PRO A 130 7.37 13.02 17.25
C PRO A 130 8.89 12.94 17.16
N ALA A 131 9.53 14.08 16.89
CA ALA A 131 10.98 14.20 16.90
C ALA A 131 11.55 14.03 18.31
N ILE A 132 12.79 13.58 18.40
CA ILE A 132 13.54 13.49 19.65
C ILE A 132 14.05 14.89 20.01
N PRO A 133 13.73 15.42 21.20
CA PRO A 133 14.18 16.74 21.61
C PRO A 133 15.72 16.87 21.61
N GLU A 134 16.21 18.02 21.16
CA GLU A 134 17.64 18.35 21.16
C GLU A 134 18.13 18.76 22.56
N GLU A 135 17.26 19.37 23.37
CA GLU A 135 17.60 19.84 24.71
C GLU A 135 17.72 18.66 25.68
N ARG A 136 18.97 18.31 26.00
CA ARG A 136 19.32 17.20 26.89
C ARG A 136 20.10 17.72 28.08
N PRO A 137 19.53 17.74 29.30
CA PRO A 137 20.20 18.29 30.48
C PRO A 137 21.52 17.60 30.82
N LEU A 138 21.67 16.31 30.50
CA LEU A 138 22.91 15.54 30.69
C LEU A 138 23.89 15.64 29.50
N GLY A 139 23.56 16.39 28.45
CA GLY A 139 24.33 16.45 27.21
C GLY A 139 24.58 15.06 26.62
N ILE A 140 25.84 14.76 26.32
CA ILE A 140 26.26 13.43 25.80
C ILE A 140 26.06 12.29 26.81
N GLY A 141 26.01 12.60 28.11
CA GLY A 141 25.80 11.62 29.17
C GLY A 141 24.37 11.06 29.22
N ASP A 142 23.41 11.71 28.54
CA ASP A 142 22.03 11.24 28.42
C ASP A 142 21.95 9.83 27.81
N ALA A 143 22.91 9.48 26.94
CA ALA A 143 23.03 8.14 26.33
C ALA A 143 23.30 7.02 27.36
N CYS A 144 23.81 7.36 28.55
CA CYS A 144 24.06 6.42 29.64
C CYS A 144 22.89 6.34 30.63
N ASN A 145 21.78 7.03 30.36
CA ASN A 145 20.64 7.11 31.26
C ASN A 145 19.35 6.57 30.63
N VAL A 146 18.81 5.50 31.21
CA VAL A 146 17.56 4.87 30.75
C VAL A 146 16.31 5.72 30.98
N THR A 147 16.39 6.74 31.85
CA THR A 147 15.35 7.76 32.05
C THR A 147 15.74 9.12 31.45
N GLY A 148 16.80 9.16 30.63
CA GLY A 148 17.19 10.36 29.90
C GLY A 148 16.15 10.80 28.87
N VAL A 149 16.28 12.04 28.38
CA VAL A 149 15.36 12.61 27.39
C VAL A 149 15.31 11.76 26.12
N PHE A 150 16.47 11.32 25.64
CA PHE A 150 16.57 10.48 24.45
C PHE A 150 15.90 9.12 24.65
N ALA A 151 16.15 8.47 25.79
CA ALA A 151 15.60 7.15 26.10
C ALA A 151 14.07 7.17 26.20
N ILE A 152 13.51 8.19 26.86
CA ILE A 152 12.06 8.35 27.01
C ILE A 152 11.40 8.74 25.69
N ALA A 153 11.98 9.69 24.94
CA ALA A 153 11.47 10.04 23.60
C ALA A 153 11.46 8.83 22.65
N THR A 154 12.53 8.03 22.68
CA THR A 154 12.61 6.77 21.91
C THR A 154 11.53 5.78 22.36
N SER A 155 11.34 5.61 23.67
CA SER A 155 10.31 4.73 24.22
C SER A 155 8.89 5.14 23.82
N ILE A 156 8.60 6.44 23.81
CA ILE A 156 7.32 6.99 23.30
C ILE A 156 7.13 6.63 21.83
N ARG A 157 8.15 6.85 20.99
CA ARG A 157 8.08 6.56 19.55
C ARG A 157 7.82 5.08 19.27
N GLU A 158 8.50 4.18 19.98
CA GLU A 158 8.28 2.74 19.84
C GLU A 158 6.90 2.31 20.35
N ALA A 159 6.45 2.84 21.48
CA ALA A 159 5.12 2.56 22.01
C ALA A 159 4.01 3.01 21.05
N LEU A 160 4.13 4.21 20.48
CA LEU A 160 3.23 4.73 19.45
C LEU A 160 3.24 3.84 18.20
N ARG A 161 4.42 3.42 17.73
CA ARG A 161 4.52 2.51 16.57
C ARG A 161 3.84 1.19 16.86
N HIS A 162 4.07 0.59 18.02
CA HIS A 162 3.44 -0.67 18.41
C HIS A 162 1.92 -0.55 18.54
N ARG A 163 1.41 0.58 19.05
CA ARG A 163 -0.02 0.83 19.20
C ARG A 163 -0.73 1.07 17.86
N LEU A 164 -0.10 1.82 16.97
CA LEU A 164 -0.75 2.38 15.78
C LEU A 164 -0.43 1.63 14.48
N ALA A 165 0.76 1.04 14.34
CA ALA A 165 1.14 0.36 13.10
C ALA A 165 0.26 -0.89 12.86
N GLY A 166 -0.07 -1.14 11.60
CA GLY A 166 -0.88 -2.29 11.18
C GLY A 166 -2.39 -2.07 11.27
N GLN A 167 -2.84 -0.96 11.87
CA GLN A 167 -4.26 -0.60 11.82
C GLN A 167 -4.65 -0.14 10.39
N PRO A 168 -5.75 -0.64 9.80
CA PRO A 168 -6.10 -0.38 8.40
C PRO A 168 -6.23 1.09 8.01
N GLU A 169 -6.73 1.92 8.94
CA GLU A 169 -6.99 3.34 8.78
C GLU A 169 -5.82 4.24 9.21
N VAL A 170 -4.68 3.67 9.62
CA VAL A 170 -3.55 4.44 10.16
C VAL A 170 -2.31 4.36 9.27
N LEU A 171 -1.70 5.51 9.02
CA LEU A 171 -0.38 5.67 8.44
C LEU A 171 0.54 6.35 9.45
N LEU A 172 1.76 5.87 9.58
CA LEU A 172 2.77 6.50 10.42
C LEU A 172 3.72 7.31 9.54
N PHE A 173 3.97 8.54 9.96
CA PHE A 173 4.94 9.43 9.33
C PHE A 173 6.10 9.66 10.31
N ASP A 174 7.33 9.32 9.92
CA ASP A 174 8.49 9.52 10.80
C ASP A 174 9.18 10.86 10.55
N LEU A 175 8.96 11.84 11.44
CA LEU A 175 9.57 13.16 11.31
C LEU A 175 11.10 13.13 11.45
N GLU A 176 11.65 12.15 12.18
CA GLU A 176 13.11 12.00 12.33
C GLU A 176 13.81 11.71 11.00
N GLU A 177 13.12 11.08 10.05
CA GLU A 177 13.68 10.82 8.72
C GLU A 177 13.92 12.13 7.97
N VAL A 178 12.95 13.06 8.02
CA VAL A 178 13.06 14.37 7.39
C VAL A 178 14.14 15.20 8.08
N ILE A 179 14.14 15.24 9.42
CA ILE A 179 15.14 15.98 10.20
C ILE A 179 16.55 15.46 9.90
N ARG A 180 16.75 14.15 9.80
CA ARG A 180 18.05 13.55 9.48
C ARG A 180 18.53 13.91 8.07
N SER A 181 17.61 13.99 7.11
CA SER A 181 17.95 14.36 5.73
C SER A 181 18.44 15.80 5.58
N ILE A 182 17.92 16.72 6.40
CA ILE A 182 18.27 18.15 6.40
C ILE A 182 19.45 18.43 7.36
N GLY A 183 19.50 17.69 8.46
CA GLY A 183 20.32 17.99 9.63
C GLY A 183 19.53 18.75 10.70
N SER A 184 19.73 18.34 11.95
CA SER A 184 18.99 18.85 13.12
C SER A 184 19.10 20.38 13.27
N ALA A 185 20.32 20.92 13.19
CA ALA A 185 20.57 22.36 13.32
C ALA A 185 19.86 23.23 12.25
N SER A 186 19.59 22.67 11.07
CA SER A 186 18.92 23.35 9.96
C SER A 186 17.41 23.10 9.93
N SER A 187 16.90 22.26 10.83
CA SER A 187 15.49 21.86 10.89
C SER A 187 14.63 22.77 11.77
N TYR A 188 15.23 23.41 12.79
CA TYR A 188 14.51 24.20 13.79
C TYR A 188 14.67 25.71 13.61
N ASN A 189 13.63 26.48 13.96
CA ASN A 189 13.63 27.93 13.96
C ASN A 189 13.20 28.48 15.33
N GLN A 190 14.17 28.64 16.23
CA GLN A 190 13.92 29.11 17.61
C GLN A 190 13.31 30.53 17.66
N ARG A 191 13.61 31.39 16.69
CA ARG A 191 13.06 32.75 16.63
C ARG A 191 11.57 32.72 16.29
N LEU A 192 11.18 31.95 15.28
CA LEU A 192 9.77 31.81 14.91
C LEU A 192 8.98 31.00 15.94
N LEU A 193 9.62 30.06 16.64
CA LEU A 193 9.02 29.37 17.77
C LEU A 193 8.61 30.38 18.85
N ALA A 194 9.53 31.24 19.27
CA ALA A 194 9.26 32.24 20.30
C ALA A 194 8.24 33.31 19.88
N LEU A 195 8.19 33.66 18.59
CA LEU A 195 7.31 34.74 18.09
C LEU A 195 5.89 34.27 17.73
N ALA A 196 5.76 33.06 17.21
CA ALA A 196 4.52 32.61 16.56
C ALA A 196 4.21 31.12 16.79
N HIS A 197 4.95 30.46 17.68
CA HIS A 197 4.86 29.01 17.92
C HIS A 197 5.09 28.18 16.65
N ILE A 198 5.99 28.62 15.76
CA ILE A 198 6.38 27.89 14.55
C ILE A 198 7.80 27.31 14.76
N PRO A 199 7.93 26.01 15.08
CA PRO A 199 9.20 25.43 15.53
C PRO A 199 10.18 25.08 14.42
N PHE A 200 9.70 24.88 13.20
CA PHE A 200 10.51 24.33 12.12
C PHE A 200 10.86 25.37 11.05
N THR A 201 11.93 25.11 10.31
CA THR A 201 12.30 25.88 9.13
C THR A 201 11.36 25.63 7.97
N GLU A 202 11.32 26.56 7.02
CA GLU A 202 10.51 26.43 5.81
C GLU A 202 10.93 25.21 4.95
N GLU A 203 12.22 24.88 4.97
CA GLU A 203 12.77 23.70 4.29
C GLU A 203 12.23 22.39 4.88
N LEU A 204 12.09 22.30 6.21
CA LEU A 204 11.49 21.12 6.85
C LEU A 204 10.01 20.99 6.50
N PHE A 205 9.21 22.07 6.59
CA PHE A 205 7.81 22.02 6.16
C PHE A 205 7.68 21.59 4.70
N HIS A 206 8.61 22.03 3.86
CA HIS A 206 8.63 21.67 2.46
C HIS A 206 8.90 20.17 2.24
N LEU A 207 10.00 19.64 2.77
CA LEU A 207 10.39 18.23 2.59
C LEU A 207 9.40 17.29 3.27
N MET A 208 8.93 17.64 4.46
CA MET A 208 7.88 16.90 5.15
C MET A 208 6.60 16.82 4.30
N SER A 209 6.22 17.91 3.64
CA SER A 209 5.06 17.92 2.76
C SER A 209 5.22 17.02 1.54
N GLU A 210 6.43 16.94 0.95
CA GLU A 210 6.70 16.01 -0.14
C GLU A 210 6.58 14.55 0.34
N HIS A 211 7.10 14.23 1.52
CA HIS A 211 7.00 12.89 2.10
C HIS A 211 5.55 12.54 2.50
N LEU A 212 4.81 13.49 3.10
CA LEU A 212 3.40 13.31 3.44
C LEU A 212 2.56 13.08 2.19
N ALA A 213 2.80 13.85 1.12
CA ALA A 213 2.12 13.65 -0.15
C ALA A 213 2.40 12.25 -0.71
N ARG A 214 3.65 11.77 -0.67
CA ARG A 214 4.00 10.39 -1.06
C ARG A 214 3.23 9.36 -0.23
N LEU A 215 3.22 9.51 1.10
CA LEU A 215 2.50 8.60 2.00
C LEU A 215 0.99 8.56 1.74
N ILE A 216 0.38 9.73 1.50
CA ILE A 216 -1.04 9.83 1.10
C ILE A 216 -1.25 9.09 -0.23
N LEU A 217 -0.42 9.35 -1.24
CA LEU A 217 -0.54 8.69 -2.54
C LEU A 217 -0.38 7.17 -2.44
N LEU A 218 0.50 6.67 -1.58
CA LEU A 218 0.66 5.23 -1.33
C LEU A 218 -0.61 4.56 -0.77
N SER A 219 -1.39 5.30 0.02
CA SER A 219 -2.67 4.81 0.53
C SER A 219 -3.81 4.92 -0.50
N ARG A 220 -3.72 5.86 -1.44
CA ARG A 220 -4.78 6.13 -2.43
C ARG A 220 -4.56 5.45 -3.77
N ARG A 221 -3.33 5.04 -4.08
CA ARG A 221 -2.95 4.46 -5.38
C ARG A 221 -2.45 3.02 -5.22
N PRO A 222 -2.69 2.18 -6.23
CA PRO A 222 -2.04 0.88 -6.27
C PRO A 222 -0.53 1.06 -6.38
N ALA A 223 0.23 0.33 -5.55
CA ALA A 223 1.68 0.30 -5.63
C ALA A 223 2.14 -0.30 -6.97
N ARG A 224 3.34 0.09 -7.40
CA ARG A 224 4.05 -0.56 -8.50
C ARG A 224 4.42 -1.98 -8.09
N LYS A 225 4.21 -2.94 -8.99
CA LYS A 225 4.28 -4.38 -8.71
C LYS A 225 5.47 -5.05 -9.40
N VAL A 226 5.97 -4.47 -10.49
CA VAL A 226 6.98 -5.09 -11.34
C VAL A 226 8.13 -4.11 -11.57
N ILE A 227 9.36 -4.60 -11.39
CA ILE A 227 10.57 -3.90 -11.82
C ILE A 227 11.10 -4.61 -13.05
N VAL A 228 11.26 -3.85 -14.13
CA VAL A 228 11.94 -4.27 -15.36
C VAL A 228 13.37 -3.76 -15.29
N LEU A 229 14.32 -4.69 -15.34
CA LEU A 229 15.75 -4.43 -15.19
C LEU A 229 16.42 -4.59 -16.55
N ASP A 230 17.33 -3.70 -16.88
CA ASP A 230 18.34 -3.95 -17.90
C ASP A 230 19.52 -4.76 -17.34
N GLY A 231 20.34 -5.36 -18.21
CA GLY A 231 21.55 -6.09 -17.84
C GLY A 231 22.78 -5.20 -17.73
N ASP A 232 23.34 -4.83 -18.89
CA ASP A 232 24.57 -4.06 -19.01
C ASP A 232 24.44 -2.69 -18.33
N ASN A 233 25.50 -2.28 -17.62
CA ASN A 233 25.55 -1.04 -16.83
C ASN A 233 24.36 -0.79 -15.87
N THR A 234 23.57 -1.84 -15.57
CA THR A 234 22.42 -1.77 -14.67
C THR A 234 22.48 -2.85 -13.59
N LEU A 235 22.59 -4.12 -13.99
CA LEU A 235 22.79 -5.24 -13.05
C LEU A 235 24.27 -5.55 -12.79
N TRP A 236 25.13 -5.25 -13.75
CA TRP A 236 26.59 -5.35 -13.67
C TRP A 236 27.23 -4.17 -14.42
N GLY A 237 28.48 -3.85 -14.13
CA GLY A 237 29.21 -2.83 -14.87
C GLY A 237 29.85 -3.38 -16.14
N GLY A 238 29.76 -2.65 -17.26
CA GLY A 238 30.31 -3.10 -18.55
C GLY A 238 29.26 -3.71 -19.48
N ILE A 239 29.70 -4.05 -20.68
CA ILE A 239 28.88 -4.57 -21.77
C ILE A 239 29.26 -6.02 -21.99
N VAL A 240 28.37 -6.97 -21.66
CA VAL A 240 28.72 -8.40 -21.67
C VAL A 240 29.15 -8.90 -23.04
N GLY A 241 28.57 -8.37 -24.12
CA GLY A 241 28.96 -8.74 -25.49
C GLY A 241 30.36 -8.27 -25.90
N GLU A 242 30.93 -7.29 -25.20
CA GLU A 242 32.28 -6.74 -25.45
C GLU A 242 33.30 -7.28 -24.44
N ASP A 243 32.95 -7.26 -23.16
CA ASP A 243 33.82 -7.61 -22.03
C ASP A 243 33.83 -9.12 -21.74
N GLY A 244 32.81 -9.84 -22.22
CA GLY A 244 32.53 -11.23 -21.87
C GLY A 244 32.02 -11.39 -20.44
N ALA A 245 31.43 -12.55 -20.14
CA ALA A 245 30.78 -12.79 -18.84
C ALA A 245 31.70 -12.59 -17.63
N LEU A 246 32.99 -12.95 -17.73
CA LEU A 246 33.97 -12.75 -16.65
C LEU A 246 34.52 -11.31 -16.57
N GLY A 247 34.39 -10.53 -17.65
CA GLY A 247 34.92 -9.16 -17.73
C GLY A 247 34.01 -8.11 -17.09
N VAL A 248 32.71 -8.37 -16.99
CA VAL A 248 31.77 -7.42 -16.36
C VAL A 248 32.06 -7.24 -14.87
N ASP A 249 31.92 -6.01 -14.38
CA ASP A 249 32.25 -5.62 -13.01
C ASP A 249 31.14 -6.00 -12.03
N LEU A 250 31.43 -7.04 -11.27
CA LEU A 250 30.69 -7.50 -10.10
C LEU A 250 31.64 -7.69 -8.92
N ASN A 251 32.71 -6.89 -8.85
CA ASN A 251 33.69 -7.03 -7.79
C ASN A 251 33.13 -6.62 -6.42
N ALA A 252 33.75 -7.11 -5.35
CA ALA A 252 33.37 -6.72 -3.98
C ALA A 252 33.81 -5.30 -3.59
N ASN A 253 34.75 -4.73 -4.33
CA ASN A 253 35.33 -3.41 -4.12
C ASN A 253 35.20 -2.59 -5.41
N GLY A 254 35.26 -1.26 -5.29
CA GLY A 254 35.14 -0.37 -6.46
C GLY A 254 33.70 -0.30 -6.99
N PRO A 255 33.50 0.10 -8.26
CA PRO A 255 32.18 0.28 -8.86
C PRO A 255 31.30 -0.98 -8.80
N GLY A 256 31.88 -2.17 -8.98
CA GLY A 256 31.23 -3.48 -8.82
C GLY A 256 30.44 -3.65 -7.52
N ALA A 257 30.90 -3.03 -6.43
CA ALA A 257 30.25 -3.12 -5.13
C ALA A 257 28.84 -2.51 -5.17
N SER A 258 28.66 -1.40 -5.89
CA SER A 258 27.39 -0.70 -6.03
C SER A 258 26.37 -1.51 -6.83
N TYR A 259 26.79 -2.22 -7.87
CA TYR A 259 25.91 -3.16 -8.60
C TYR A 259 25.42 -4.30 -7.69
N ARG A 260 26.31 -4.86 -6.86
CA ARG A 260 25.95 -5.91 -5.89
C ARG A 260 25.03 -5.39 -4.77
N GLU A 261 25.25 -4.16 -4.32
CA GLU A 261 24.38 -3.49 -3.36
C GLU A 261 22.99 -3.26 -3.96
N PHE A 262 22.92 -2.76 -5.20
CA PHE A 262 21.67 -2.60 -5.94
C PHE A 262 20.93 -3.93 -6.09
N GLN A 263 21.60 -5.01 -6.49
CA GLN A 263 20.99 -6.34 -6.55
C GLN A 263 20.42 -6.78 -5.19
N SER A 264 21.07 -6.43 -4.08
CA SER A 264 20.59 -6.78 -2.74
C SER A 264 19.35 -5.99 -2.34
N PHE A 265 19.33 -4.71 -2.70
CA PHE A 265 18.13 -3.89 -2.55
C PHE A 265 16.95 -4.46 -3.34
N LEU A 266 17.18 -4.90 -4.59
CA LEU A 266 16.16 -5.59 -5.39
C LEU A 266 15.65 -6.87 -4.73
N LEU A 267 16.53 -7.64 -4.08
CA LEU A 267 16.15 -8.84 -3.33
C LEU A 267 15.24 -8.52 -2.13
N GLU A 268 15.49 -7.43 -1.40
CA GLU A 268 14.59 -6.99 -0.33
C GLU A 268 13.23 -6.54 -0.89
N LEU A 269 13.20 -5.86 -2.05
CA LEU A 269 11.94 -5.52 -2.71
C LEU A 269 11.19 -6.78 -3.18
N ARG A 270 11.91 -7.81 -3.64
CA ARG A 270 11.32 -9.11 -3.99
C ARG A 270 10.72 -9.79 -2.77
N ARG A 271 11.41 -9.80 -1.64
CA ARG A 271 10.88 -10.31 -0.36
C ARG A 271 9.61 -9.56 0.04
N ALA A 272 9.54 -8.27 -0.23
CA ALA A 272 8.33 -7.46 -0.04
C ALA A 272 7.26 -7.64 -1.15
N GLY A 273 7.35 -8.68 -1.98
CA GLY A 273 6.31 -9.08 -2.94
C GLY A 273 6.37 -8.40 -4.31
N VAL A 274 7.46 -7.70 -4.66
CA VAL A 274 7.66 -7.14 -6.01
C VAL A 274 8.27 -8.17 -6.96
N LEU A 275 7.75 -8.17 -8.18
CA LEU A 275 8.24 -9.04 -9.25
C LEU A 275 9.45 -8.39 -9.90
N LEU A 276 10.51 -9.18 -10.06
CA LEU A 276 11.70 -8.76 -10.81
C LEU A 276 11.61 -9.38 -12.19
N THR A 277 11.83 -8.59 -13.23
CA THR A 277 11.87 -9.02 -14.63
C THR A 277 13.09 -8.45 -15.31
N LEU A 278 13.58 -9.16 -16.33
CA LEU A 278 14.74 -8.73 -17.11
C LEU A 278 14.30 -8.36 -18.53
N CYS A 279 14.74 -7.20 -19.03
CA CYS A 279 14.51 -6.74 -20.40
C CYS A 279 15.82 -6.17 -20.95
N SER A 280 16.65 -7.05 -21.52
CA SER A 280 18.04 -6.76 -21.89
C SER A 280 18.27 -6.92 -23.40
N LYS A 281 18.99 -6.00 -24.02
CA LYS A 281 19.39 -6.07 -25.44
C LYS A 281 20.75 -6.77 -25.57
N ASN A 282 20.75 -8.10 -25.43
CA ASN A 282 21.95 -8.93 -25.47
C ASN A 282 21.66 -10.27 -26.13
N GLU A 283 22.71 -11.03 -26.42
CA GLU A 283 22.59 -12.46 -26.66
C GLU A 283 22.21 -13.19 -25.37
N GLU A 284 21.25 -14.11 -25.47
CA GLU A 284 20.68 -14.77 -24.29
C GLU A 284 21.70 -15.64 -23.55
N ALA A 285 22.60 -16.30 -24.29
CA ALA A 285 23.65 -17.14 -23.71
C ALA A 285 24.59 -16.32 -22.80
N ASP A 286 25.05 -15.16 -23.27
CA ASP A 286 26.00 -14.29 -22.56
C ASP A 286 25.42 -13.78 -21.24
N VAL A 287 24.14 -13.39 -21.25
CA VAL A 287 23.43 -12.98 -20.04
C VAL A 287 23.40 -14.11 -19.02
N TRP A 288 23.05 -15.32 -19.44
CA TRP A 288 22.97 -16.46 -18.53
C TRP A 288 24.35 -16.89 -18.00
N GLU A 289 25.42 -16.71 -18.77
CA GLU A 289 26.79 -16.88 -18.27
C GLU A 289 27.13 -15.89 -17.14
N VAL A 290 26.69 -14.63 -17.24
CA VAL A 290 26.84 -13.66 -16.14
C VAL A 290 26.00 -14.08 -14.93
N PHE A 291 24.75 -14.52 -15.11
CA PHE A 291 23.90 -14.98 -14.01
C PHE A 291 24.46 -16.23 -13.28
N ALA A 292 25.22 -17.07 -14.00
CA ALA A 292 25.89 -18.23 -13.43
C ALA A 292 27.06 -17.86 -12.52
N ARG A 293 27.55 -16.61 -12.56
CA ARG A 293 28.67 -16.16 -11.74
C ARG A 293 28.35 -16.21 -10.25
N PRO A 294 29.33 -16.57 -9.39
CA PRO A 294 29.16 -16.55 -7.94
C PRO A 294 28.88 -15.15 -7.38
N GLU A 295 29.43 -14.11 -8.01
CA GLU A 295 29.28 -12.72 -7.54
C GLU A 295 27.87 -12.16 -7.79
N MET A 296 27.16 -12.69 -8.80
CA MET A 296 25.78 -12.33 -9.11
C MET A 296 24.87 -12.78 -7.97
N ARG A 297 24.19 -11.81 -7.34
CA ARG A 297 23.29 -12.08 -6.21
C ARG A 297 21.89 -12.49 -6.68
N LEU A 298 21.42 -11.90 -7.78
CA LEU A 298 20.22 -12.37 -8.45
C LEU A 298 20.47 -13.71 -9.13
N LYS A 299 19.49 -14.60 -9.08
CA LYS A 299 19.51 -15.89 -9.76
C LYS A 299 18.32 -15.99 -10.72
N PRO A 300 18.41 -16.79 -11.80
CA PRO A 300 17.33 -16.87 -12.79
C PRO A 300 15.97 -17.22 -12.17
N GLU A 301 15.94 -18.07 -11.14
CA GLU A 301 14.72 -18.50 -10.44
C GLU A 301 14.07 -17.37 -9.63
N MET A 302 14.80 -16.26 -9.42
CA MET A 302 14.33 -15.05 -8.74
C MET A 302 13.68 -14.05 -9.72
N LEU A 303 13.76 -14.30 -11.03
CA LEU A 303 13.07 -13.52 -12.05
C LEU A 303 11.69 -14.14 -12.32
N SER A 304 10.67 -13.29 -12.37
CA SER A 304 9.29 -13.71 -12.69
C SER A 304 9.06 -13.91 -14.18
N ALA A 305 9.82 -13.20 -15.02
CA ALA A 305 9.84 -13.31 -16.47
C ALA A 305 11.05 -12.56 -17.03
N TRP A 306 11.47 -12.87 -18.25
CA TRP A 306 12.52 -12.15 -18.95
C TRP A 306 12.23 -12.02 -20.44
N ARG A 307 12.85 -11.02 -21.06
CA ARG A 307 13.00 -10.83 -22.50
C ARG A 307 14.43 -10.42 -22.78
N ILE A 308 15.20 -11.31 -23.37
CA ILE A 308 16.59 -11.05 -23.75
C ILE A 308 16.66 -11.19 -25.26
N GLY A 309 17.17 -10.16 -25.93
CA GLY A 309 17.34 -10.14 -27.37
C GLY A 309 17.23 -8.74 -27.96
N TRP A 310 17.31 -8.66 -29.29
CA TRP A 310 17.45 -7.39 -30.01
C TRP A 310 16.12 -6.68 -30.33
N GLN A 311 15.01 -7.16 -29.77
CA GLN A 311 13.71 -6.52 -29.92
C GLN A 311 13.68 -5.17 -29.17
N PRO A 312 12.97 -4.15 -29.68
CA PRO A 312 12.78 -2.90 -28.94
C PRO A 312 12.15 -3.14 -27.56
N LYS A 313 12.69 -2.50 -26.50
CA LYS A 313 12.22 -2.68 -25.12
C LYS A 313 10.71 -2.41 -24.95
N PRO A 314 10.06 -1.45 -25.65
CA PRO A 314 8.62 -1.28 -25.54
C PRO A 314 7.81 -2.53 -25.95
N ALA A 315 8.25 -3.26 -26.97
CA ALA A 315 7.57 -4.49 -27.39
C ALA A 315 7.81 -5.60 -26.37
N SER A 316 9.05 -5.78 -25.91
CA SER A 316 9.40 -6.75 -24.86
C SER A 316 8.66 -6.50 -23.55
N ILE A 317 8.53 -5.25 -23.11
CA ILE A 317 7.76 -4.88 -21.91
C ILE A 317 6.27 -5.17 -22.07
N ARG A 318 5.71 -4.99 -23.28
CA ARG A 318 4.31 -5.36 -23.55
C ARG A 318 4.11 -6.86 -23.38
N GLU A 319 4.98 -7.67 -23.95
CA GLU A 319 4.92 -9.12 -23.78
C GLU A 319 5.08 -9.55 -22.32
N LEU A 320 5.99 -8.91 -21.56
CA LEU A 320 6.11 -9.14 -20.11
C LEU A 320 4.82 -8.79 -19.36
N ALA A 321 4.14 -7.70 -19.75
CA ALA A 321 2.88 -7.29 -19.15
C ALA A 321 1.75 -8.29 -19.43
N ASP A 322 1.69 -8.81 -20.66
CA ASP A 322 0.72 -9.82 -21.09
C ASP A 322 0.96 -11.16 -20.37
N ASP A 323 2.21 -11.63 -20.30
CA ASP A 323 2.61 -12.84 -19.57
C ASP A 323 2.22 -12.77 -18.09
N LEU A 324 2.50 -11.62 -17.46
CA LEU A 324 2.20 -11.40 -16.04
C LEU A 324 0.74 -11.03 -15.79
N LYS A 325 -0.06 -10.76 -16.83
CA LYS A 325 -1.45 -10.27 -16.74
C LYS A 325 -1.58 -8.99 -15.89
N LEU A 326 -0.56 -8.14 -15.95
CA LEU A 326 -0.48 -6.89 -15.18
C LEU A 326 -0.49 -5.69 -16.11
N GLY A 327 -1.08 -4.57 -15.66
CA GLY A 327 -1.06 -3.35 -16.48
C GLY A 327 0.28 -2.65 -16.44
N ILE A 328 0.65 -2.00 -17.54
CA ILE A 328 1.91 -1.26 -17.70
C ILE A 328 2.08 -0.17 -16.62
N GLU A 329 0.99 0.42 -16.11
CA GLU A 329 1.03 1.38 -14.99
C GLU A 329 1.51 0.77 -13.67
N SER A 330 1.62 -0.55 -13.57
CA SER A 330 2.21 -1.23 -12.41
C SER A 330 3.71 -1.52 -12.56
N PHE A 331 4.30 -1.19 -13.70
CA PHE A 331 5.71 -1.45 -14.02
C PHE A 331 6.57 -0.23 -13.71
N VAL A 332 7.83 -0.50 -13.35
CA VAL A 332 8.93 0.46 -13.26
C VAL A 332 10.09 -0.07 -14.09
N LEU A 333 10.52 0.69 -15.11
CA LEU A 333 11.76 0.39 -15.84
C LEU A 333 12.95 1.02 -15.09
N ILE A 334 14.01 0.24 -14.90
CA ILE A 334 15.31 0.71 -14.41
C ILE A 334 16.35 0.35 -15.47
N ASP A 335 17.02 1.39 -15.97
CA ASP A 335 17.90 1.34 -17.14
C ASP A 335 18.89 2.50 -17.06
N ASP A 336 20.14 2.31 -17.46
CA ASP A 336 21.11 3.41 -17.54
C ASP A 336 20.95 4.23 -18.83
N ASN A 337 20.45 3.60 -19.89
CA ASN A 337 20.41 4.17 -21.23
C ASN A 337 19.24 5.15 -21.41
N ALA A 338 19.58 6.44 -21.57
CA ALA A 338 18.62 7.52 -21.76
C ALA A 338 17.70 7.31 -22.99
N ALA A 339 18.21 6.69 -24.05
CA ALA A 339 17.44 6.47 -25.28
C ALA A 339 16.34 5.41 -25.05
N GLU A 340 16.68 4.30 -24.36
CA GLU A 340 15.71 3.26 -24.01
C GLU A 340 14.63 3.81 -23.08
N ILE A 341 15.02 4.61 -22.07
CA ILE A 341 14.08 5.31 -21.18
C ILE A 341 13.14 6.22 -21.98
N ALA A 342 13.66 7.00 -22.93
CA ALA A 342 12.86 7.91 -23.74
C ALA A 342 11.88 7.16 -24.65
N GLU A 343 12.33 6.08 -25.28
CA GLU A 343 11.52 5.23 -26.16
C GLU A 343 10.36 4.59 -25.38
N VAL A 344 10.65 4.03 -24.22
CA VAL A 344 9.65 3.40 -23.34
C VAL A 344 8.65 4.41 -22.80
N ARG A 345 9.10 5.62 -22.39
CA ARG A 345 8.19 6.70 -21.96
C ARG A 345 7.28 7.19 -23.08
N ALA A 346 7.78 7.26 -24.31
CA ALA A 346 6.98 7.66 -25.47
C ALA A 346 5.92 6.60 -25.81
N ALA A 347 6.28 5.32 -25.73
CA ALA A 347 5.34 4.22 -25.98
C ALA A 347 4.32 4.04 -24.85
N PHE A 348 4.71 4.29 -23.59
CA PHE A 348 3.91 4.07 -22.41
C PHE A 348 4.01 5.23 -21.40
N PRO A 349 3.24 6.31 -21.56
CA PRO A 349 3.28 7.45 -20.63
C PRO A 349 2.97 7.11 -19.15
N GLN A 350 2.29 5.98 -18.91
CA GLN A 350 1.91 5.49 -17.58
C GLN A 350 2.99 4.65 -16.87
N ILE A 351 4.01 4.15 -17.60
CA ILE A 351 5.12 3.42 -16.99
C ILE A 351 6.02 4.40 -16.23
N ALA A 352 6.46 4.01 -15.04
CA ALA A 352 7.48 4.77 -14.35
C ALA A 352 8.85 4.33 -14.87
N CYS A 353 9.78 5.28 -15.03
CA CYS A 353 11.14 4.95 -15.43
C CYS A 353 12.12 5.67 -14.53
N ILE A 354 13.11 4.94 -14.03
CA ILE A 354 14.26 5.44 -13.28
C ILE A 354 15.46 5.27 -14.19
N GLN A 355 16.01 6.40 -14.65
CA GLN A 355 17.28 6.39 -15.37
C GLN A 355 18.42 6.36 -14.34
N MET A 356 19.25 5.32 -14.38
CA MET A 356 20.37 5.20 -13.46
C MET A 356 21.49 6.18 -13.86
N PRO A 357 22.08 6.94 -12.91
CA PRO A 357 23.26 7.75 -13.20
C PRO A 357 24.44 6.88 -13.65
N ALA A 358 25.30 7.42 -14.51
CA ALA A 358 26.49 6.70 -14.98
C ALA A 358 27.46 6.30 -13.85
N ASP A 359 27.52 7.08 -12.76
CA ASP A 359 28.24 6.70 -11.56
C ASP A 359 27.34 5.87 -10.64
N PRO A 360 27.69 4.61 -10.35
CA PRO A 360 26.92 3.77 -9.45
C PRO A 360 27.04 4.17 -7.97
N ALA A 361 27.97 5.06 -7.63
CA ALA A 361 28.05 5.64 -6.30
C ALA A 361 26.81 6.49 -5.98
N GLY A 362 25.96 6.00 -5.08
CA GLY A 362 24.73 6.69 -4.65
C GLY A 362 23.45 6.28 -5.37
N TRP A 363 23.48 5.23 -6.18
CA TRP A 363 22.29 4.65 -6.81
C TRP A 363 21.15 4.38 -5.84
N LEU A 364 21.44 3.83 -4.64
CA LEU A 364 20.41 3.61 -3.63
C LEU A 364 19.72 4.90 -3.20
N THR A 365 20.47 6.00 -3.06
CA THR A 365 19.90 7.32 -2.73
C THR A 365 18.96 7.81 -3.82
N VAL A 366 19.29 7.60 -5.08
CA VAL A 366 18.41 7.95 -6.21
C VAL A 366 17.13 7.13 -6.18
N LEU A 367 17.24 5.82 -5.97
CA LEU A 367 16.10 4.90 -5.92
C LEU A 367 15.14 5.21 -4.78
N THR A 368 15.66 5.45 -3.57
CA THR A 368 14.83 5.80 -2.41
C THR A 368 14.23 7.20 -2.55
N SER A 369 14.99 8.17 -3.06
CA SER A 369 14.50 9.55 -3.24
C SER A 369 13.42 9.66 -4.32
N ALA A 370 13.39 8.75 -5.29
CA ALA A 370 12.38 8.74 -6.36
C ALA A 370 10.96 8.45 -5.85
N GLY A 371 10.80 7.74 -4.72
CA GLY A 371 9.51 7.38 -4.15
C GLY A 371 8.64 6.44 -5.01
N LEU A 372 9.18 5.94 -6.13
CA LEU A 372 8.46 5.08 -7.08
C LEU A 372 8.35 3.62 -6.61
N LEU A 373 9.25 3.24 -5.71
CA LEU A 373 9.37 1.88 -5.16
C LEU A 373 8.84 1.78 -3.72
N ASP A 374 8.40 2.91 -3.16
CA ASP A 374 7.78 3.00 -1.84
C ASP A 374 6.55 2.11 -1.76
N ARG A 375 6.34 1.53 -0.59
CA ARG A 375 5.22 0.61 -0.34
C ARG A 375 4.84 0.62 1.12
N LEU A 376 3.55 0.41 1.36
CA LEU A 376 3.08 0.04 2.69
C LEU A 376 3.55 -1.38 3.02
N PRO A 377 3.64 -1.74 4.31
CA PRO A 377 4.00 -3.09 4.73
C PRO A 377 3.17 -4.15 3.97
N PRO A 378 3.80 -5.18 3.40
CA PRO A 378 3.09 -6.22 2.67
C PRO A 378 2.18 -6.99 3.63
N LEU A 379 0.99 -7.37 3.16
CA LEU A 379 0.20 -8.39 3.86
C LEU A 379 0.83 -9.77 3.61
N PRO A 380 0.58 -10.79 4.45
CA PRO A 380 1.08 -12.15 4.22
C PRO A 380 0.86 -12.65 2.78
N GLU A 381 -0.30 -12.38 2.19
CA GLU A 381 -0.65 -12.78 0.82
C GLU A 381 0.09 -12.00 -0.28
N ASP A 382 0.69 -10.85 0.06
CA ASP A 382 1.58 -10.10 -0.82
C ASP A 382 2.97 -10.72 -0.87
N LEU A 383 3.46 -11.28 0.24
CA LEU A 383 4.77 -11.97 0.33
C LEU A 383 4.80 -13.22 -0.55
N GLU A 384 3.68 -13.93 -0.61
CA GLU A 384 3.52 -15.14 -1.44
C GLU A 384 3.40 -14.84 -2.94
N ARG A 385 3.29 -13.56 -3.34
CA ARG A 385 3.12 -13.17 -4.75
C ARG A 385 4.28 -13.65 -5.62
N ALA A 386 5.51 -13.56 -5.13
CA ALA A 386 6.69 -13.98 -5.87
C ALA A 386 6.69 -15.50 -6.12
N VAL A 387 6.23 -16.27 -5.13
CA VAL A 387 6.08 -17.74 -5.21
C VAL A 387 4.95 -18.10 -6.18
N TYR A 388 3.84 -17.36 -6.14
CA TYR A 388 2.71 -17.56 -7.05
C TYR A 388 3.12 -17.53 -8.52
N TYR A 389 3.96 -16.57 -8.96
CA TYR A 389 4.38 -16.51 -10.37
C TYR A 389 5.29 -17.66 -10.78
N GLN A 390 6.12 -18.16 -9.86
CA GLN A 390 6.92 -19.37 -10.10
C GLN A 390 6.00 -20.60 -10.25
N GLN A 391 4.99 -20.72 -9.39
CA GLN A 391 3.97 -21.77 -9.51
C GLN A 391 3.14 -21.59 -10.79
N GLU A 392 2.86 -20.37 -11.23
CA GLU A 392 2.10 -20.10 -12.45
C GLU A 392 2.86 -20.54 -13.71
N GLN A 393 4.19 -20.37 -13.75
CA GLN A 393 5.01 -20.96 -14.82
C GLN A 393 4.91 -22.49 -14.83
N GLN A 394 4.92 -23.13 -13.66
CA GLN A 394 4.72 -24.58 -13.54
C GLN A 394 3.32 -25.02 -13.99
N ARG A 395 2.27 -24.25 -13.64
CA ARG A 395 0.89 -24.45 -14.11
C ARG A 395 0.81 -24.35 -15.63
N ALA A 396 1.35 -23.29 -16.22
CA ALA A 396 1.39 -23.09 -17.66
C ALA A 396 2.14 -24.21 -18.39
N ALA A 397 3.26 -24.70 -17.82
CA ALA A 397 3.96 -25.86 -18.34
C ALA A 397 3.12 -27.14 -18.28
N SER A 398 2.35 -27.34 -17.20
CA SER A 398 1.44 -28.49 -17.06
C SER A 398 0.26 -28.49 -18.03
N GLY A 399 -0.12 -27.32 -18.54
CA GLY A 399 -1.16 -27.16 -19.57
C GLY A 399 -0.70 -27.43 -20.99
N LYS A 400 0.62 -27.55 -21.25
CA LYS A 400 1.16 -27.79 -22.59
C LYS A 400 0.69 -29.15 -23.12
N GLY A 401 -0.05 -29.13 -24.23
CA GLY A 401 -0.55 -30.33 -24.90
C GLY A 401 -1.97 -30.74 -24.51
N ILE A 402 -2.64 -30.02 -23.60
CA ILE A 402 -4.05 -30.25 -23.27
C ILE A 402 -4.93 -29.39 -24.19
N THR A 403 -5.90 -30.04 -24.85
CA THR A 403 -6.75 -29.39 -25.86
C THR A 403 -8.07 -28.86 -25.31
N SER A 404 -8.52 -29.34 -24.13
CA SER A 404 -9.77 -28.89 -23.50
C SER A 404 -9.51 -28.07 -22.22
N PRO A 405 -10.06 -26.85 -22.11
CA PRO A 405 -9.98 -26.03 -20.89
C PRO A 405 -10.53 -26.72 -19.64
N GLU A 406 -11.63 -27.46 -19.76
CA GLU A 406 -12.29 -28.15 -18.62
C GLU A 406 -11.40 -29.28 -18.07
N VAL A 407 -10.73 -30.02 -18.95
CA VAL A 407 -9.79 -31.08 -18.57
C VAL A 407 -8.57 -30.47 -17.86
N TYR A 408 -8.06 -29.34 -18.36
CA TYR A 408 -6.97 -28.64 -17.71
C TYR A 408 -7.36 -28.13 -16.31
N LEU A 409 -8.52 -27.48 -16.18
CA LEU A 409 -9.02 -26.98 -14.89
C LEU A 409 -9.28 -28.12 -13.90
N GLY A 410 -9.79 -29.26 -14.36
CA GLY A 410 -9.95 -30.47 -13.56
C GLY A 410 -8.64 -31.00 -12.98
N GLN A 411 -7.52 -30.91 -13.72
CA GLN A 411 -6.21 -31.34 -13.22
C GLN A 411 -5.61 -30.42 -12.17
N LEU A 412 -6.09 -29.19 -12.05
CA LEU A 412 -5.58 -28.25 -11.04
C LEU A 412 -6.03 -28.65 -9.63
N ASN A 413 -7.11 -29.41 -9.48
CA ASN A 413 -7.75 -29.72 -8.18
C ASN A 413 -7.99 -28.44 -7.37
N ILE A 414 -8.83 -27.54 -7.92
CA ILE A 414 -9.13 -26.26 -7.28
C ILE A 414 -10.07 -26.49 -6.10
N GLU A 415 -9.70 -25.97 -4.94
CA GLU A 415 -10.51 -25.99 -3.72
C GLU A 415 -10.83 -24.56 -3.31
N VAL A 416 -12.11 -24.28 -2.99
CA VAL A 416 -12.55 -22.96 -2.52
C VAL A 416 -13.27 -23.04 -1.18
N ALA A 417 -13.03 -22.04 -0.33
CA ALA A 417 -13.75 -21.81 0.91
C ALA A 417 -14.42 -20.43 0.85
N MET A 418 -15.72 -20.38 1.17
CA MET A 418 -16.53 -19.16 1.19
C MET A 418 -16.98 -18.90 2.62
N PHE A 419 -16.78 -17.67 3.11
CA PHE A 419 -17.02 -17.37 4.52
C PHE A 419 -17.30 -15.89 4.77
N SER A 420 -17.93 -15.57 5.90
CA SER A 420 -18.12 -14.19 6.35
C SER A 420 -16.83 -13.64 6.97
N PRO A 421 -16.46 -12.37 6.70
CA PRO A 421 -15.22 -11.81 7.20
C PRO A 421 -15.21 -11.68 8.73
N THR A 422 -14.05 -11.93 9.33
CA THR A 422 -13.74 -11.62 10.73
C THR A 422 -12.89 -10.36 10.83
N VAL A 423 -12.62 -9.87 12.06
CA VAL A 423 -11.76 -8.71 12.30
C VAL A 423 -10.36 -8.89 11.68
N THR A 424 -9.82 -10.11 11.69
CA THR A 424 -8.51 -10.41 11.10
C THR A 424 -8.50 -10.37 9.57
N ASP A 425 -9.66 -10.50 8.92
CA ASP A 425 -9.79 -10.46 7.46
C ASP A 425 -10.00 -9.05 6.90
N MET A 426 -10.37 -8.08 7.76
CA MET A 426 -10.66 -6.70 7.35
C MET A 426 -9.53 -5.99 6.60
N PRO A 427 -8.23 -6.14 6.97
CA PRO A 427 -7.14 -5.58 6.18
C PRO A 427 -7.13 -6.11 4.74
N ARG A 428 -7.42 -7.41 4.56
CA ARG A 428 -7.42 -8.07 3.25
C ARG A 428 -8.67 -7.71 2.44
N LEU A 429 -9.85 -7.69 3.04
CA LEU A 429 -11.08 -7.21 2.40
C LEU A 429 -10.91 -5.77 1.89
N THR A 430 -10.40 -4.88 2.74
CA THR A 430 -10.10 -3.49 2.37
C THR A 430 -9.11 -3.43 1.22
N GLN A 431 -8.04 -4.24 1.28
CA GLN A 431 -7.04 -4.29 0.22
C GLN A 431 -7.65 -4.74 -1.12
N LEU A 432 -8.49 -5.78 -1.13
CA LEU A 432 -9.14 -6.29 -2.34
C LEU A 432 -10.05 -5.22 -2.95
N VAL A 433 -10.91 -4.58 -2.15
CA VAL A 433 -11.84 -3.54 -2.61
C VAL A 433 -11.08 -2.32 -3.14
N ALA A 434 -10.01 -1.92 -2.45
CA ALA A 434 -9.21 -0.76 -2.84
C ALA A 434 -8.34 -1.00 -4.09
N LYS A 435 -7.78 -2.20 -4.26
CA LYS A 435 -6.74 -2.47 -5.27
C LYS A 435 -7.21 -3.28 -6.50
N THR A 436 -8.43 -3.80 -6.52
CA THR A 436 -8.93 -4.60 -7.65
C THR A 436 -9.61 -3.73 -8.70
N ASN A 437 -9.08 -3.77 -9.93
CA ASN A 437 -9.57 -2.99 -11.08
C ASN A 437 -10.10 -3.86 -12.22
N GLN A 438 -9.49 -5.01 -12.48
CA GLN A 438 -9.82 -5.83 -13.66
C GLN A 438 -11.13 -6.61 -13.50
N PHE A 439 -11.24 -7.37 -12.41
CA PHE A 439 -12.47 -8.07 -12.08
C PHE A 439 -13.19 -7.32 -10.97
N ASN A 440 -13.84 -6.21 -11.33
CA ASN A 440 -14.59 -5.38 -10.40
C ASN A 440 -15.91 -4.95 -11.05
N LEU A 441 -17.03 -5.26 -10.39
CA LEU A 441 -18.37 -4.97 -10.89
C LEU A 441 -18.61 -3.49 -11.25
N ASN A 442 -18.13 -2.56 -10.41
CA ASN A 442 -18.47 -1.14 -10.54
C ASN A 442 -17.35 -0.17 -10.10
N CYS A 443 -16.16 -0.68 -9.77
CA CYS A 443 -15.02 0.10 -9.28
C CYS A 443 -15.31 0.98 -8.06
N ARG A 444 -16.36 0.68 -7.27
CA ARG A 444 -16.64 1.39 -6.02
C ARG A 444 -15.52 1.15 -5.03
N ARG A 445 -14.84 2.24 -4.64
CA ARG A 445 -13.81 2.21 -3.59
C ARG A 445 -14.48 2.48 -2.26
N ARG A 446 -14.14 1.64 -1.28
CA ARG A 446 -14.60 1.79 0.10
C ARG A 446 -13.41 1.86 1.01
N SER A 447 -13.54 2.71 2.03
CA SER A 447 -12.58 2.78 3.11
C SER A 447 -12.75 1.57 4.05
N ALA A 448 -11.75 1.31 4.89
CA ALA A 448 -11.88 0.29 5.93
C ALA A 448 -13.08 0.57 6.87
N PRO A 449 -13.34 1.81 7.31
CA PRO A 449 -14.55 2.15 8.07
C PRO A 449 -15.86 1.80 7.36
N ASP A 450 -15.98 2.12 6.06
CA ASP A 450 -17.19 1.79 5.29
C ASP A 450 -17.44 0.28 5.28
N LEU A 451 -16.39 -0.51 5.04
CA LEU A 451 -16.49 -1.97 4.97
C LEU A 451 -16.84 -2.57 6.33
N SER A 452 -16.27 -2.04 7.42
CA SER A 452 -16.62 -2.47 8.78
C SER A 452 -18.11 -2.25 9.08
N GLN A 453 -18.68 -1.13 8.61
CA GLN A 453 -20.10 -0.85 8.79
C GLN A 453 -20.97 -1.83 8.00
N LEU A 454 -20.59 -2.14 6.75
CA LEU A 454 -21.31 -3.13 5.93
C LEU A 454 -21.25 -4.53 6.53
N CYS A 455 -20.12 -4.92 7.14
CA CYS A 455 -20.00 -6.20 7.83
C CYS A 455 -20.87 -6.29 9.10
N ALA A 456 -21.22 -5.16 9.71
CA ALA A 456 -22.02 -5.09 10.95
C ALA A 456 -23.53 -4.86 10.69
N ASP A 457 -23.92 -4.51 9.47
CA ASP A 457 -25.32 -4.24 9.10
C ASP A 457 -26.02 -5.52 8.63
N GLU A 458 -27.10 -5.90 9.30
CA GLU A 458 -27.90 -7.09 9.00
C GLU A 458 -28.57 -7.04 7.62
N HIS A 459 -28.66 -5.85 7.00
CA HIS A 459 -29.16 -5.69 5.63
C HIS A 459 -28.08 -5.99 4.57
N TYR A 460 -26.88 -6.41 4.95
CA TYR A 460 -25.82 -6.75 4.01
C TYR A 460 -25.31 -8.17 4.23
N ILE A 461 -25.05 -8.85 3.11
CA ILE A 461 -24.29 -10.09 3.06
C ILE A 461 -22.89 -9.73 2.58
N VAL A 462 -21.88 -10.03 3.39
CA VAL A 462 -20.46 -9.88 3.02
C VAL A 462 -19.81 -11.25 3.05
N ARG A 463 -19.20 -11.65 1.94
CA ARG A 463 -18.52 -12.94 1.78
C ARG A 463 -17.12 -12.75 1.23
N LEU A 464 -16.18 -13.52 1.75
CA LEU A 464 -14.82 -13.67 1.26
C LEU A 464 -14.64 -15.06 0.66
N THR A 465 -13.72 -15.14 -0.30
CA THR A 465 -13.37 -16.38 -0.99
C THR A 465 -11.89 -16.65 -0.82
N ARG A 466 -11.56 -17.79 -0.22
CA ARG A 466 -10.20 -18.37 -0.24
C ARG A 466 -10.16 -19.47 -1.29
N ALA A 467 -9.04 -19.58 -2.01
CA ALA A 467 -8.87 -20.62 -3.01
C ALA A 467 -7.47 -21.23 -2.93
N SER A 468 -7.34 -22.50 -3.27
CA SER A 468 -6.06 -23.19 -3.44
C SER A 468 -6.12 -24.16 -4.63
N ASP A 469 -4.97 -24.62 -5.11
CA ASP A 469 -4.85 -25.72 -6.06
C ASP A 469 -3.68 -26.64 -5.73
N ARG A 470 -3.46 -27.68 -6.54
CA ARG A 470 -2.36 -28.65 -6.31
C ARG A 470 -0.95 -28.06 -6.30
N PHE A 471 -0.76 -26.85 -6.80
CA PHE A 471 0.54 -26.18 -6.87
C PHE A 471 0.75 -25.19 -5.73
N GLY A 472 -0.33 -24.71 -5.09
CA GLY A 472 -0.25 -23.84 -3.92
C GLY A 472 -1.55 -23.16 -3.54
N ASP A 473 -1.52 -22.47 -2.40
CA ASP A 473 -2.60 -21.62 -1.91
C ASP A 473 -2.60 -20.27 -2.66
N TYR A 474 -3.79 -19.76 -3.02
CA TYR A 474 -3.95 -18.42 -3.58
C TYR A 474 -4.25 -17.36 -2.51
N GLY A 475 -4.58 -17.80 -1.29
CA GLY A 475 -5.07 -16.99 -0.19
C GLY A 475 -6.50 -16.52 -0.42
N ILE A 476 -6.89 -15.42 0.24
CA ILE A 476 -8.19 -14.78 0.02
C ILE A 476 -8.15 -14.03 -1.31
N VAL A 477 -8.89 -14.52 -2.30
CA VAL A 477 -8.85 -14.09 -3.70
C VAL A 477 -10.08 -13.32 -4.16
N GLY A 478 -11.19 -13.40 -3.43
CA GLY A 478 -12.45 -12.78 -3.85
C GLY A 478 -13.22 -12.19 -2.68
N ALA A 479 -14.06 -11.21 -2.99
CA ALA A 479 -15.06 -10.69 -2.06
C ALA A 479 -16.34 -10.33 -2.81
N CYS A 480 -17.48 -10.60 -2.17
CA CYS A 480 -18.78 -10.15 -2.64
C CYS A 480 -19.57 -9.48 -1.50
N ILE A 481 -20.26 -8.39 -1.84
CA ILE A 481 -21.15 -7.65 -0.95
C ILE A 481 -22.50 -7.53 -1.65
N ALA A 482 -23.56 -7.98 -0.99
CA ALA A 482 -24.92 -7.79 -1.45
C ALA A 482 -25.75 -7.07 -0.40
N ARG A 483 -26.59 -6.13 -0.84
CA ARG A 483 -27.59 -5.46 -0.01
C ARG A 483 -28.91 -6.20 -0.12
N LEU A 484 -29.51 -6.54 1.00
CA LEU A 484 -30.82 -7.18 1.08
C LEU A 484 -31.92 -6.13 0.95
N HIS A 485 -32.75 -6.28 -0.08
CA HIS A 485 -34.04 -5.61 -0.23
C HIS A 485 -35.17 -6.59 0.15
N PRO A 486 -36.43 -6.11 0.26
CA PRO A 486 -37.55 -6.99 0.59
C PRO A 486 -37.76 -8.16 -0.37
N GLU A 487 -37.56 -7.95 -1.69
CA GLU A 487 -37.87 -8.94 -2.72
C GLU A 487 -36.65 -9.52 -3.46
N TYR A 488 -35.48 -8.91 -3.31
CA TYR A 488 -34.26 -9.29 -4.01
C TYR A 488 -33.02 -8.91 -3.20
N ALA A 489 -31.87 -9.48 -3.55
CA ALA A 489 -30.57 -9.01 -3.12
C ALA A 489 -29.94 -8.17 -4.25
N GLU A 490 -29.40 -7.00 -3.93
CA GLU A 490 -28.64 -6.18 -4.87
C GLU A 490 -27.15 -6.49 -4.71
N LEU A 491 -26.50 -7.01 -5.75
CA LEU A 491 -25.07 -7.21 -5.79
C LEU A 491 -24.39 -5.85 -5.91
N ASP A 492 -23.88 -5.37 -4.78
CA ASP A 492 -23.21 -4.08 -4.68
C ASP A 492 -21.71 -4.20 -5.00
N THR A 493 -21.04 -5.25 -4.55
CA THR A 493 -19.61 -5.45 -4.82
C THR A 493 -19.37 -6.87 -5.26
N PHE A 494 -18.65 -7.03 -6.36
CA PHE A 494 -18.11 -8.32 -6.77
C PHE A 494 -16.70 -8.10 -7.30
N ILE A 495 -15.72 -8.62 -6.56
CA ILE A 495 -14.31 -8.43 -6.87
C ILE A 495 -13.55 -9.74 -6.80
N MET A 496 -12.59 -9.89 -7.70
CA MET A 496 -11.72 -11.04 -7.75
C MET A 496 -10.30 -10.64 -8.14
N SER A 497 -9.33 -11.23 -7.45
CA SER A 497 -7.92 -11.15 -7.77
C SER A 497 -7.67 -11.74 -9.16
N CYS A 498 -6.89 -11.02 -9.98
CA CYS A 498 -6.43 -11.48 -11.30
C CYS A 498 -5.75 -12.87 -11.29
N ARG A 499 -5.28 -13.34 -10.13
CA ARG A 499 -4.58 -14.62 -9.97
C ARG A 499 -5.45 -15.85 -10.28
N VAL A 500 -6.76 -15.74 -10.05
CA VAL A 500 -7.71 -16.85 -10.19
C VAL A 500 -8.77 -16.63 -11.27
N MET A 501 -8.67 -15.51 -11.99
CA MET A 501 -9.61 -15.14 -13.03
C MET A 501 -9.65 -16.17 -14.16
N GLY A 502 -10.87 -16.51 -14.61
CA GLY A 502 -11.09 -17.44 -15.73
C GLY A 502 -10.90 -18.91 -15.35
N ARG A 503 -10.89 -19.22 -14.05
CA ARG A 503 -10.84 -20.60 -13.53
C ARG A 503 -12.22 -21.11 -13.11
N GLY A 504 -13.27 -20.30 -13.25
CA GLY A 504 -14.63 -20.64 -12.84
C GLY A 504 -14.93 -20.34 -11.37
N ILE A 505 -13.96 -19.82 -10.60
CA ILE A 505 -14.18 -19.39 -9.20
C ILE A 505 -15.25 -18.30 -9.15
N GLU A 506 -15.35 -17.47 -10.19
CA GLU A 506 -16.34 -16.41 -10.32
C GLU A 506 -17.78 -16.95 -10.33
N ARG A 507 -17.98 -18.16 -10.90
CA ARG A 507 -19.26 -18.87 -10.88
C ARG A 507 -19.54 -19.44 -9.50
N ALA A 508 -18.55 -20.06 -8.86
CA ALA A 508 -18.68 -20.60 -7.50
C ALA A 508 -19.02 -19.48 -6.48
N MET A 509 -18.35 -18.33 -6.55
CA MET A 509 -18.62 -17.16 -5.71
C MET A 509 -20.06 -16.66 -5.85
N LEU A 510 -20.54 -16.55 -7.09
CA LEU A 510 -21.90 -16.07 -7.34
C LEU A 510 -22.93 -17.11 -6.90
N ASN A 511 -22.68 -18.40 -7.15
CA ASN A 511 -23.54 -19.49 -6.69
C ASN A 511 -23.67 -19.51 -5.15
N ASP A 512 -22.55 -19.36 -4.43
CA ASP A 512 -22.53 -19.24 -2.97
C ASP A 512 -23.37 -18.05 -2.49
N LEU A 513 -23.24 -16.89 -3.13
CA LEU A 513 -24.02 -15.71 -2.79
C LEU A 513 -25.52 -15.92 -3.01
N PHE A 514 -25.93 -16.61 -4.08
CA PHE A 514 -27.32 -17.01 -4.28
C PHE A 514 -27.81 -17.92 -3.15
N ALA A 515 -27.02 -18.91 -2.73
CA ALA A 515 -27.38 -19.81 -1.64
C ALA A 515 -27.58 -19.05 -0.31
N VAL A 516 -26.65 -18.17 0.05
CA VAL A 516 -26.73 -17.37 1.28
C VAL A 516 -27.89 -16.34 1.22
N ALA A 517 -28.15 -15.75 0.07
CA ALA A 517 -29.31 -14.86 -0.10
C ALA A 517 -30.64 -15.63 0.03
N ALA A 518 -30.70 -16.86 -0.48
CA ALA A 518 -31.88 -17.71 -0.39
C ALA A 518 -32.15 -18.18 1.06
N GLU A 519 -31.13 -18.39 1.89
CA GLU A 519 -31.28 -18.62 3.34
C GLU A 519 -31.96 -17.45 4.05
N GLN A 520 -31.86 -16.26 3.45
CA GLN A 520 -32.55 -15.06 3.88
C GLN A 520 -33.82 -14.83 3.05
N ASP A 521 -34.45 -15.81 2.40
CA ASP A 521 -35.67 -15.62 1.58
C ASP A 521 -35.52 -14.73 0.34
N ARG A 522 -34.29 -14.42 -0.13
CA ARG A 522 -34.04 -13.62 -1.34
C ARG A 522 -33.55 -14.53 -2.46
N THR A 523 -34.45 -14.88 -3.37
CA THR A 523 -34.17 -15.81 -4.48
C THR A 523 -33.73 -15.12 -5.77
N LYS A 524 -33.82 -13.78 -5.81
CA LYS A 524 -33.40 -12.96 -6.95
C LYS A 524 -32.19 -12.12 -6.57
N LEU A 525 -31.18 -12.09 -7.45
CA LEU A 525 -30.02 -11.22 -7.34
C LEU A 525 -30.03 -10.23 -8.51
N VAL A 526 -29.88 -8.94 -8.21
CA VAL A 526 -29.85 -7.84 -9.19
C VAL A 526 -28.49 -7.17 -9.13
N ALA A 527 -27.87 -6.88 -10.26
CA ALA A 527 -26.59 -6.19 -10.32
C ALA A 527 -26.64 -4.98 -11.26
N THR A 528 -25.97 -3.90 -10.85
CA THR A 528 -25.73 -2.75 -11.73
C THR A 528 -24.26 -2.76 -12.12
N VAL A 529 -24.00 -3.16 -13.37
CA VAL A 529 -22.66 -3.22 -13.94
C VAL A 529 -22.31 -1.84 -14.50
N GLU A 530 -21.36 -1.16 -13.88
CA GLU A 530 -20.89 0.17 -14.32
C GLU A 530 -19.62 0.00 -15.15
N GLU A 531 -19.47 0.77 -16.23
CA GLU A 531 -18.24 0.79 -17.01
C GLU A 531 -17.18 1.61 -16.27
N CYS A 532 -16.03 1.00 -16.00
CA CYS A 532 -14.90 1.70 -15.39
C CYS A 532 -13.57 1.24 -16.02
N PRO A 533 -12.47 2.01 -15.84
CA PRO A 533 -11.21 1.68 -16.49
C PRO A 533 -10.74 0.26 -16.16
N ARG A 534 -10.68 -0.58 -17.20
CA ARG A 534 -10.16 -1.96 -17.19
C ARG A 534 -11.07 -3.02 -16.58
N ASN A 535 -12.34 -2.73 -16.27
CA ASN A 535 -13.25 -3.75 -15.73
C ASN A 535 -13.95 -4.64 -16.79
N GLU A 536 -13.47 -4.59 -18.03
CA GLU A 536 -13.99 -5.39 -19.14
C GLU A 536 -14.11 -6.89 -18.85
N PRO A 537 -13.15 -7.54 -18.14
CA PRO A 537 -13.30 -8.95 -17.75
C PRO A 537 -14.53 -9.22 -16.89
N ALA A 538 -14.82 -8.36 -15.90
CA ALA A 538 -16.02 -8.50 -15.07
C ALA A 538 -17.29 -8.29 -15.90
N ARG A 539 -17.32 -7.24 -16.73
CA ARG A 539 -18.48 -6.96 -17.59
C ARG A 539 -18.80 -8.13 -18.51
N THR A 540 -17.78 -8.66 -19.18
CA THR A 540 -17.91 -9.81 -20.07
C THR A 540 -18.46 -11.04 -19.34
N PHE A 541 -17.97 -11.30 -18.12
CA PHE A 541 -18.51 -12.36 -17.27
C PHE A 541 -20.00 -12.15 -16.96
N PHE A 542 -20.40 -10.96 -16.46
CA PHE A 542 -21.80 -10.70 -16.14
C PHE A 542 -22.71 -10.77 -17.37
N TYR A 543 -22.28 -10.27 -18.53
CA TYR A 543 -23.03 -10.42 -19.78
C TYR A 543 -23.16 -11.88 -20.22
N SER A 544 -22.16 -12.73 -19.92
CA SER A 544 -22.21 -14.16 -20.28
C SER A 544 -23.20 -14.98 -19.45
N LEU A 545 -23.61 -14.51 -18.26
CA LEU A 545 -24.52 -15.24 -17.37
C LEU A 545 -25.98 -15.23 -17.86
N GLY A 546 -26.32 -14.42 -18.86
CA GLY A 546 -27.70 -14.16 -19.24
C GLY A 546 -28.36 -13.23 -18.22
N CYS A 547 -28.79 -12.06 -18.67
CA CYS A 547 -29.43 -11.09 -17.79
C CYS A 547 -30.77 -10.64 -18.37
N GLU A 548 -31.79 -10.59 -17.53
CA GLU A 548 -33.02 -9.86 -17.86
C GLU A 548 -32.81 -8.38 -17.48
N THR A 549 -33.00 -7.48 -18.44
CA THR A 549 -32.84 -6.04 -18.22
C THR A 549 -34.02 -5.51 -17.40
N LEU A 550 -33.74 -4.92 -16.25
CA LEU A 550 -34.71 -4.22 -15.40
C LEU A 550 -34.52 -2.70 -15.56
N GLU A 551 -35.50 -1.89 -15.14
CA GLU A 551 -35.39 -0.42 -15.15
C GLU A 551 -34.18 0.11 -14.36
N THR A 552 -33.68 -0.65 -13.39
CA THR A 552 -32.60 -0.23 -12.47
C THR A 552 -31.34 -1.11 -12.52
N GLY A 553 -31.25 -2.11 -13.41
CA GLY A 553 -30.09 -3.02 -13.48
C GLY A 553 -30.34 -4.32 -14.26
N TYR A 554 -29.61 -5.38 -13.90
CA TYR A 554 -29.68 -6.71 -14.51
C TYR A 554 -30.07 -7.76 -13.47
N SER A 555 -31.15 -8.52 -13.72
CA SER A 555 -31.41 -9.73 -12.92
C SER A 555 -30.45 -10.83 -13.36
N LEU A 556 -29.67 -11.37 -12.42
CA LEU A 556 -28.69 -12.41 -12.68
C LEU A 556 -29.34 -13.79 -12.62
N GLN A 557 -28.94 -14.70 -13.51
CA GLN A 557 -29.23 -16.12 -13.37
C GLN A 557 -28.19 -16.77 -12.45
N GLN A 558 -28.65 -17.68 -11.59
CA GLN A 558 -27.75 -18.44 -10.72
C GLN A 558 -26.88 -19.37 -11.58
N PRO A 559 -25.55 -19.19 -11.60
CA PRO A 559 -24.67 -20.10 -12.33
C PRO A 559 -24.58 -21.44 -11.59
N GLU A 560 -24.39 -22.52 -12.35
CA GLU A 560 -24.01 -23.81 -11.78
C GLU A 560 -22.63 -23.75 -11.13
N TRP A 561 -22.48 -24.45 -10.00
CA TRP A 561 -21.20 -24.67 -9.35
C TRP A 561 -20.31 -25.52 -10.27
N PRO A 562 -19.10 -25.07 -10.64
CA PRO A 562 -18.23 -25.84 -11.53
C PRO A 562 -17.84 -27.19 -10.91
N SER A 563 -18.08 -28.29 -11.62
CA SER A 563 -17.92 -29.66 -11.09
C SER A 563 -16.48 -30.03 -10.71
N TYR A 564 -15.50 -29.28 -11.21
CA TYR A 564 -14.07 -29.48 -10.93
C TYR A 564 -13.56 -28.62 -9.77
N ILE A 565 -14.42 -27.83 -9.12
CA ILE A 565 -14.08 -27.03 -7.94
C ILE A 565 -14.61 -27.72 -6.70
N GLY A 566 -13.73 -28.16 -5.80
CA GLY A 566 -14.08 -28.65 -4.48
C GLY A 566 -14.46 -27.51 -3.53
N GLN A 567 -15.34 -27.82 -2.58
CA GLN A 567 -15.78 -26.88 -1.54
C GLN A 567 -15.23 -27.31 -0.19
N GLN A 568 -14.50 -26.42 0.47
CA GLN A 568 -14.00 -26.62 1.82
C GLN A 568 -14.93 -25.93 2.83
N GLU A 569 -15.37 -26.65 3.85
CA GLU A 569 -16.04 -26.06 5.01
C GLU A 569 -14.99 -25.38 5.90
N GLN A 570 -15.16 -24.08 6.14
CA GLN A 570 -14.40 -23.39 7.18
C GLN A 570 -15.11 -23.55 8.52
N ALA A 571 -14.39 -23.92 9.57
CA ALA A 571 -14.93 -23.91 10.93
C ALA A 571 -15.31 -22.47 11.33
N VAL A 572 -16.61 -22.19 11.42
CA VAL A 572 -17.13 -20.85 11.73
C VAL A 572 -17.22 -20.66 13.24
N ASP A 573 -16.33 -19.88 13.83
CA ASP A 573 -16.59 -19.25 15.13
C ASP A 573 -17.55 -18.07 14.91
N ARG A 574 -18.86 -18.32 15.05
CA ARG A 574 -19.89 -17.26 14.93
C ARG A 574 -19.74 -16.28 16.09
N ILE A 575 -19.51 -15.00 15.78
CA ILE A 575 -19.66 -13.90 16.74
C ILE A 575 -21.16 -13.63 16.90
N LEU A 576 -21.70 -13.85 18.10
CA LEU A 576 -23.05 -13.42 18.47
C LEU A 576 -23.06 -11.90 18.71
N PRO A 577 -24.13 -11.18 18.33
CA PRO A 577 -24.25 -9.75 18.60
C PRO A 577 -24.26 -9.50 20.12
N GLY A 578 -23.33 -8.68 20.63
CA GLY A 578 -23.38 -8.16 22.01
C GLY A 578 -22.22 -8.49 22.95
N GLN A 579 -21.10 -9.08 22.49
CA GLN A 579 -19.93 -9.23 23.37
C GLN A 579 -19.05 -7.97 23.35
N SER A 580 -19.17 -7.18 24.42
CA SER A 580 -18.17 -6.18 24.82
C SER A 580 -16.84 -6.87 25.08
N ILE A 581 -15.79 -6.40 24.40
CA ILE A 581 -14.42 -6.88 24.55
C ILE A 581 -13.91 -6.46 25.94
N VAL A 582 -13.97 -7.36 26.92
CA VAL A 582 -13.10 -7.30 28.09
C VAL A 582 -11.88 -8.14 27.73
N GLY A 583 -10.71 -7.50 27.61
CA GLY A 583 -9.45 -8.17 27.33
C GLY A 583 -9.12 -9.26 28.37
N PRO A 584 -8.20 -10.18 28.06
CA PRO A 584 -7.90 -11.30 28.94
C PRO A 584 -7.39 -10.75 30.28
N GLY A 585 -8.20 -10.96 31.32
CA GLY A 585 -7.83 -10.73 32.70
C GLY A 585 -6.58 -11.53 33.03
N LYS A 586 -5.60 -10.84 33.59
CA LYS A 586 -4.50 -11.44 34.32
C LYS A 586 -5.09 -12.39 35.35
N ASP A 587 -4.83 -13.68 35.21
CA ASP A 587 -4.68 -14.57 36.37
C ASP A 587 -3.89 -15.82 36.00
N GLY A 588 -2.76 -15.97 36.68
CA GLY A 588 -2.49 -17.21 37.42
C GLY A 588 -1.98 -18.43 36.65
N ASN A 589 -0.65 -18.49 36.54
CA ASN A 589 0.12 -19.62 37.06
C ASN A 589 -0.11 -21.01 36.42
N THR A 590 0.78 -21.41 35.51
CA THR A 590 1.13 -22.84 35.37
C THR A 590 2.59 -22.99 34.97
N ARG A 591 3.42 -23.33 35.96
CA ARG A 591 4.68 -24.05 35.75
C ARG A 591 4.37 -25.38 35.06
N LEU A 592 5.19 -25.79 34.10
CA LEU A 592 5.65 -27.18 33.96
C LEU A 592 6.80 -27.26 32.93
N ARG A 593 7.94 -27.70 33.45
CA ARG A 593 9.13 -28.37 32.88
C ARG A 593 9.53 -28.15 31.42
#